data_AF-A0A1Y1IA97-F1
#
_entry.id   AF-A0A1Y1IA97-F1
#
_cell.length_a   1.000
_cell.length_b   1.000
_cell.length_c   1.000
_cell.angle_alpha   90.00
_cell.angle_beta   90.00
_cell.angle_gamma   90.00
#
_symmetry.space_group_name_H-M   'P 1'
#
loop_
_entity.id
_entity.type
_entity.pdbx_description
1 polymer ?
#
loop_
_entity_poly.entity_id
_entity_poly.type
_entity_poly.pdbx_seq_one_letter_code
_entity_poly.pdbx_strand_id
1 'polypeptide(L)'
;MGLSCSSLGAGAKSDVISPEDLHKKNVPISCQGASAEPKAEKTAAVDLKPTPSVVISWVLDDVFRNTWELSREEGEMREVQLEAHANRLWSCWEMHGDEFAMAFAEELMARVEFIMCSDSQLREVAPFLVGLFGACTSGPSLHITRGSQELWPFVLEEIRRKNERLAHGAEWAAPETTDWRYKISNFLFYLKYHLMQFSEGEQSTEASSDLRKAIDKVTSELRMEQKKAQQEQADRKAEAKRLAKEAELKAKREQFKAKRQRFKDCLKRAPWDKEEVAGEEKADPDLHITRGSHELWPIVFEELRRKHKQLARGAEWMAPETTSWRENALEPFLRYMESALPNRYEEVPSRLRNTVEKLTAELSTEQTRVREARYKAEREAQDAQYKAKLEQFKASVKKAPWDNGALAGEEKA
;
A
#
# COMPACT_ATOMS: atom_id res chain seq x y z
N MET A 1 -63.91 41.84 7.72
CA MET A 1 -64.33 42.28 6.38
C MET A 1 -63.39 41.57 5.41
N GLY A 2 -63.75 40.61 4.56
CA GLY A 2 -65.01 40.18 3.98
C GLY A 2 -64.74 39.95 2.49
N LEU A 3 -65.02 38.72 2.00
CA LEU A 3 -65.03 38.27 0.59
C LEU A 3 -63.64 37.95 -0.02
N SER A 4 -63.43 36.93 -0.87
CA SER A 4 -64.34 36.08 -1.64
C SER A 4 -63.64 34.77 -2.03
N CYS A 5 -64.38 33.66 -2.00
CA CYS A 5 -64.06 32.41 -2.70
C CYS A 5 -64.47 32.51 -4.18
N SER A 6 -63.72 31.86 -5.07
CA SER A 6 -64.14 31.56 -6.44
C SER A 6 -63.81 30.12 -6.77
N SER A 7 -64.86 29.32 -6.96
CA SER A 7 -64.84 27.96 -7.51
C SER A 7 -65.33 27.98 -8.96
N LEU A 8 -64.60 27.35 -9.87
CA LEU A 8 -65.01 26.91 -11.22
C LEU A 8 -64.03 25.76 -11.57
N GLY A 9 -64.39 24.63 -12.18
CA GLY A 9 -65.64 24.13 -12.73
C GLY A 9 -65.43 22.67 -13.16
N ALA A 10 -66.54 21.93 -13.27
CA ALA A 10 -66.59 20.54 -13.68
C ALA A 10 -66.68 20.39 -15.20
N GLY A 11 -66.23 19.23 -15.73
CA GLY A 11 -66.85 18.60 -16.89
C GLY A 11 -65.90 18.04 -17.95
N ALA A 12 -65.79 16.71 -18.02
CA ALA A 12 -65.78 15.96 -19.28
C ALA A 12 -66.05 14.46 -19.03
N LYS A 13 -67.12 13.95 -19.64
CA LYS A 13 -67.48 12.53 -19.76
C LYS A 13 -67.14 12.07 -21.19
N SER A 14 -66.67 10.83 -21.35
CA SER A 14 -66.78 10.01 -22.58
C SER A 14 -66.52 8.54 -22.21
N ASP A 15 -67.55 7.70 -22.16
CA ASP A 15 -67.87 6.64 -23.15
C ASP A 15 -66.86 5.47 -23.11
N VAL A 16 -67.15 4.35 -22.41
CA VAL A 16 -67.95 3.19 -22.88
C VAL A 16 -67.42 2.59 -24.18
N ILE A 17 -66.55 1.58 -24.06
CA ILE A 17 -66.43 0.47 -25.02
C ILE A 17 -66.08 -0.82 -24.25
N SER A 18 -67.03 -1.74 -24.21
CA SER A 18 -66.81 -3.18 -24.00
C SER A 18 -67.24 -3.88 -25.29
N PRO A 19 -66.48 -4.88 -25.77
CA PRO A 19 -67.17 -6.08 -26.20
C PRO A 19 -66.39 -7.37 -25.89
N GLU A 20 -67.03 -8.23 -25.10
CA GLU A 20 -66.90 -9.68 -25.30
C GLU A 20 -67.66 -10.06 -26.59
N ASP A 21 -67.01 -10.81 -27.47
CA ASP A 21 -67.48 -12.09 -28.05
C ASP A 21 -67.11 -12.32 -29.53
N LEU A 22 -66.79 -13.59 -29.79
CA LEU A 22 -66.59 -14.32 -31.07
C LEU A 22 -65.10 -14.42 -31.52
N HIS A 23 -64.46 -15.59 -31.58
CA HIS A 23 -64.95 -16.88 -32.05
C HIS A 23 -64.27 -18.13 -31.45
N LYS A 24 -65.14 -19.14 -31.30
CA LYS A 24 -64.95 -20.56 -30.99
C LYS A 24 -63.99 -21.31 -31.92
N LYS A 25 -63.23 -22.25 -31.35
CA LYS A 25 -62.91 -23.54 -32.01
C LYS A 25 -62.72 -24.67 -30.97
N ASN A 26 -63.68 -25.60 -30.94
CA ASN A 26 -63.62 -26.93 -30.31
C ASN A 26 -62.63 -27.83 -31.11
N VAL A 27 -62.01 -28.91 -30.63
CA VAL A 27 -62.49 -30.12 -29.91
C VAL A 27 -61.27 -30.88 -29.26
N PRO A 28 -61.38 -32.09 -28.66
CA PRO A 28 -61.24 -32.30 -27.21
C PRO A 28 -60.07 -33.24 -26.80
N ILE A 29 -59.53 -33.10 -25.59
CA ILE A 29 -58.81 -34.22 -24.94
C ILE A 29 -59.32 -34.37 -23.51
N SER A 30 -59.95 -35.52 -23.32
CA SER A 30 -60.38 -36.13 -22.06
C SER A 30 -59.24 -36.29 -21.07
N CYS A 31 -59.48 -35.97 -19.79
CA CYS A 31 -59.09 -36.81 -18.65
C CYS A 31 -59.86 -36.36 -17.41
N GLN A 32 -60.82 -37.20 -16.97
CA GLN A 32 -61.39 -37.17 -15.63
C GLN A 32 -60.31 -37.58 -14.62
N GLY A 33 -60.22 -36.90 -13.48
CA GLY A 33 -59.43 -37.38 -12.36
C GLY A 33 -59.29 -36.40 -11.20
N ALA A 34 -60.01 -36.69 -10.11
CA ALA A 34 -59.84 -36.18 -8.76
C ALA A 34 -60.10 -34.68 -8.51
N SER A 35 -61.33 -34.42 -8.07
CA SER A 35 -61.70 -33.32 -7.19
C SER A 35 -60.75 -33.28 -5.98
N ALA A 36 -59.91 -32.25 -5.94
CA ALA A 36 -59.40 -31.64 -4.73
C ALA A 36 -59.48 -30.13 -4.97
N GLU A 37 -60.37 -29.46 -4.24
CA GLU A 37 -60.41 -28.00 -4.20
C GLU A 37 -59.00 -27.48 -3.88
N PRO A 38 -58.38 -26.65 -4.75
CA PRO A 38 -57.24 -25.88 -4.31
C PRO A 38 -57.81 -24.85 -3.33
N LYS A 39 -57.66 -25.13 -2.03
CA LYS A 39 -57.70 -24.08 -1.01
C LYS A 39 -56.73 -23.03 -1.50
N ALA A 40 -57.28 -21.90 -1.97
CA ALA A 40 -56.54 -20.69 -2.22
C ALA A 40 -55.96 -20.24 -0.89
N GLU A 41 -54.82 -20.82 -0.54
CA GLU A 41 -53.90 -20.29 0.44
C GLU A 41 -53.47 -18.95 -0.16
N LYS A 42 -54.20 -17.90 0.21
CA LYS A 42 -53.74 -16.53 0.13
C LYS A 42 -52.43 -16.52 0.92
N THR A 43 -51.32 -16.80 0.24
CA THR A 43 -50.01 -16.32 0.64
C THR A 43 -50.20 -14.82 0.71
N ALA A 44 -50.47 -14.33 1.93
CA ALA A 44 -50.35 -12.93 2.25
C ALA A 44 -48.99 -12.55 1.68
N ALA A 45 -48.98 -11.67 0.68
CA ALA A 45 -47.75 -11.07 0.20
C ALA A 45 -47.13 -10.47 1.46
N VAL A 46 -46.15 -11.18 2.02
CA VAL A 46 -45.41 -10.70 3.17
C VAL A 46 -44.83 -9.40 2.64
N ASP A 47 -45.32 -8.30 3.19
CA ASP A 47 -44.88 -6.95 2.82
C ASP A 47 -43.44 -6.82 3.32
N LEU A 48 -42.53 -7.46 2.56
CA LEU A 48 -41.11 -7.55 2.84
C LEU A 48 -40.53 -6.19 2.51
N LYS A 49 -40.68 -5.30 3.48
CA LYS A 49 -40.00 -4.01 3.52
C LYS A 49 -38.50 -4.26 3.29
N PRO A 50 -37.88 -3.61 2.29
CA PRO A 50 -36.49 -3.85 1.99
C PRO A 50 -35.61 -3.46 3.18
N THR A 51 -34.61 -4.28 3.48
CA THR A 51 -33.65 -4.00 4.55
C THR A 51 -32.77 -2.79 4.19
N PRO A 52 -32.31 -2.00 5.18
CA PRO A 52 -31.45 -0.85 4.94
C PRO A 52 -30.21 -1.19 4.11
N SER A 53 -29.54 -2.30 4.42
CA SER A 53 -28.35 -2.76 3.72
C SER A 53 -28.54 -2.88 2.21
N VAL A 54 -29.72 -3.34 1.75
CA VAL A 54 -30.01 -3.49 0.32
C VAL A 54 -30.21 -2.13 -0.34
N VAL A 55 -31.03 -1.27 0.27
CA VAL A 55 -31.33 0.07 -0.29
C VAL A 55 -30.09 0.94 -0.32
N ILE A 56 -29.35 0.99 0.79
CA ILE A 56 -28.15 1.81 0.94
C ILE A 56 -27.08 1.34 -0.03
N SER A 57 -26.78 0.04 -0.06
CA SER A 57 -25.71 -0.46 -0.92
C SER A 57 -26.01 -0.22 -2.39
N TRP A 58 -27.27 -0.38 -2.82
CA TRP A 58 -27.72 -0.06 -4.18
C TRP A 58 -27.59 1.43 -4.52
N VAL A 59 -28.05 2.33 -3.65
CA VAL A 59 -27.91 3.79 -3.88
C VAL A 59 -26.44 4.18 -3.94
N LEU A 60 -25.62 3.72 -3.00
CA LEU A 60 -24.20 4.05 -2.98
C LEU A 60 -23.49 3.45 -4.20
N ASP A 61 -23.78 2.22 -4.61
CA ASP A 61 -23.24 1.65 -5.85
C ASP A 61 -23.51 2.55 -7.06
N ASP A 62 -24.76 3.01 -7.23
CA ASP A 62 -25.12 3.88 -8.35
C ASP A 62 -24.47 5.27 -8.24
N VAL A 63 -24.34 5.81 -7.04
CA VAL A 63 -23.71 7.12 -6.82
C VAL A 63 -22.20 7.06 -7.09
N PHE A 64 -21.52 6.01 -6.64
CA PHE A 64 -20.07 5.86 -6.75
C PHE A 64 -19.58 5.30 -8.09
N ARG A 65 -20.42 4.55 -8.84
CA ARG A 65 -20.01 3.95 -10.13
C ARG A 65 -20.21 4.88 -11.32
N ASN A 66 -21.18 5.77 -11.27
CA ASN A 66 -21.49 6.63 -12.40
C ASN A 66 -20.45 7.76 -12.52
N THR A 67 -20.08 8.07 -13.75
CA THR A 67 -19.22 9.22 -14.08
C THR A 67 -20.00 10.51 -13.93
N TRP A 68 -19.38 11.54 -13.35
CA TRP A 68 -20.03 12.84 -13.17
C TRP A 68 -19.66 13.86 -14.25
N GLU A 69 -18.82 13.47 -15.21
CA GLU A 69 -18.58 14.20 -16.45
C GLU A 69 -19.75 13.97 -17.42
N LEU A 70 -20.85 14.68 -17.16
CA LEU A 70 -22.09 14.56 -17.93
C LEU A 70 -22.29 15.75 -18.86
N SER A 71 -22.93 15.52 -20.00
CA SER A 71 -23.55 16.60 -20.78
C SER A 71 -24.62 17.31 -19.96
N ARG A 72 -25.10 18.47 -20.42
CA ARG A 72 -26.13 19.23 -19.71
C ARG A 72 -27.40 18.42 -19.52
N GLU A 73 -27.88 17.76 -20.58
CA GLU A 73 -29.09 16.94 -20.57
C GLU A 73 -28.94 15.71 -19.65
N GLU A 74 -27.78 15.06 -19.66
CA GLU A 74 -27.48 13.96 -18.73
C GLU A 74 -27.39 14.45 -17.29
N GLY A 75 -26.89 15.67 -17.07
CA GLY A 75 -26.87 16.33 -15.76
C GLY A 75 -28.27 16.52 -15.18
N GLU A 76 -29.21 17.02 -15.98
CA GLU A 76 -30.62 17.19 -15.57
C GLU A 76 -31.27 15.84 -15.24
N MET A 77 -31.05 14.80 -16.05
CA MET A 77 -31.53 13.45 -15.75
C MET A 77 -30.90 12.88 -14.47
N ARG A 78 -29.62 13.18 -14.24
CA ARG A 78 -28.91 12.76 -13.04
C ARG A 78 -29.48 13.43 -11.80
N GLU A 79 -29.80 14.71 -11.83
CA GLU A 79 -30.46 15.40 -10.72
C GLU A 79 -31.76 14.71 -10.31
N VAL A 80 -32.63 14.39 -11.28
CA VAL A 80 -33.87 13.63 -11.03
C VAL A 80 -33.59 12.27 -10.41
N GLN A 81 -32.54 11.57 -10.88
CA GLN A 81 -32.14 10.29 -10.31
C GLN A 81 -31.64 10.42 -8.86
N LEU A 82 -30.85 11.46 -8.56
CA LEU A 82 -30.35 11.75 -7.22
C LEU A 82 -31.49 12.10 -6.26
N GLU A 83 -32.51 12.85 -6.70
CA GLU A 83 -33.72 13.10 -5.93
C GLU A 83 -34.50 11.80 -5.65
N ALA A 84 -34.61 10.91 -6.64
CA ALA A 84 -35.23 9.60 -6.43
C ALA A 84 -34.44 8.76 -5.41
N HIS A 85 -33.11 8.83 -5.42
CA HIS A 85 -32.25 8.18 -4.43
C HIS A 85 -32.39 8.78 -3.03
N ALA A 86 -32.46 10.12 -2.92
CA ALA A 86 -32.70 10.81 -1.67
C ALA A 86 -34.02 10.36 -1.04
N ASN A 87 -35.11 10.33 -1.84
CA ASN A 87 -36.41 9.85 -1.39
C ASN A 87 -36.39 8.39 -0.91
N ARG A 88 -35.69 7.49 -1.62
CA ARG A 88 -35.54 6.09 -1.21
C ARG A 88 -34.80 5.96 0.12
N LEU A 89 -33.71 6.70 0.30
CA LEU A 89 -32.94 6.71 1.55
C LEU A 89 -33.77 7.30 2.69
N TRP A 90 -34.53 8.37 2.45
CA TRP A 90 -35.41 8.97 3.43
C TRP A 90 -36.51 8.01 3.89
N SER A 91 -37.26 7.41 2.95
CA SER A 91 -38.29 6.42 3.29
C SER A 91 -37.72 5.22 4.04
N CYS A 92 -36.50 4.78 3.69
CA CYS A 92 -35.81 3.73 4.40
C CYS A 92 -35.45 4.15 5.84
N TRP A 93 -34.99 5.39 6.02
CA TRP A 93 -34.66 5.91 7.35
C TRP A 93 -35.88 6.13 8.23
N GLU A 94 -36.99 6.67 7.71
CA GLU A 94 -38.24 6.78 8.46
C GLU A 94 -38.70 5.43 9.00
N MET A 95 -38.54 4.38 8.18
CA MET A 95 -38.98 3.03 8.48
C MET A 95 -38.09 2.31 9.51
N HIS A 96 -36.77 2.44 9.39
CA HIS A 96 -35.81 1.64 10.16
C HIS A 96 -35.08 2.43 11.26
N GLY A 97 -35.18 3.76 11.28
CA GLY A 97 -34.65 4.61 12.33
C GLY A 97 -33.13 4.47 12.54
N ASP A 98 -32.70 4.16 13.75
CA ASP A 98 -31.28 4.14 14.11
C ASP A 98 -30.52 2.99 13.41
N GLU A 99 -31.21 1.88 13.09
CA GLU A 99 -30.64 0.78 12.31
C GLU A 99 -30.19 1.23 10.92
N PHE A 100 -30.92 2.17 10.31
CA PHE A 100 -30.54 2.76 9.04
C PHE A 100 -29.23 3.55 9.17
N ALA A 101 -29.07 4.36 10.21
CA ALA A 101 -27.87 5.18 10.38
C ALA A 101 -26.60 4.32 10.55
N MET A 102 -26.71 3.23 11.31
CA MET A 102 -25.62 2.26 11.47
C MET A 102 -25.29 1.58 10.14
N ALA A 103 -26.29 1.02 9.45
CA ALA A 103 -26.10 0.39 8.15
C ALA A 103 -25.53 1.36 7.10
N PHE A 104 -25.96 2.63 7.14
CA PHE A 104 -25.49 3.66 6.23
C PHE A 104 -24.02 3.97 6.45
N ALA A 105 -23.60 4.13 7.70
CA ALA A 105 -22.20 4.35 8.03
C ALA A 105 -21.33 3.15 7.62
N GLU A 106 -21.77 1.92 7.89
CA GLU A 106 -21.05 0.70 7.51
C GLU A 106 -20.84 0.58 6.01
N GLU A 107 -21.92 0.72 5.22
CA GLU A 107 -21.83 0.66 3.76
C GLU A 107 -20.99 1.81 3.20
N LEU A 108 -21.18 3.05 3.69
CA LEU A 108 -20.38 4.21 3.26
C LEU A 108 -18.89 3.98 3.51
N MET A 109 -18.52 3.52 4.71
CA MET A 109 -17.14 3.20 5.04
C MET A 109 -16.58 2.07 4.17
N ALA A 110 -17.38 1.03 3.90
CA ALA A 110 -16.98 -0.07 3.02
C ALA A 110 -16.73 0.41 1.58
N ARG A 111 -17.55 1.33 1.07
CA ARG A 111 -17.33 1.96 -0.24
C ARG A 111 -16.06 2.80 -0.25
N VAL A 112 -15.89 3.69 0.72
CA VAL A 112 -14.67 4.53 0.82
C VAL A 112 -13.40 3.67 0.94
N GLU A 113 -13.49 2.50 1.58
CA GLU A 113 -12.37 1.55 1.71
C GLU A 113 -12.03 0.86 0.37
N PHE A 114 -13.04 0.47 -0.40
CA PHE A 114 -12.88 -0.26 -1.66
C PHE A 114 -12.49 0.62 -2.85
N ILE A 115 -12.96 1.87 -2.86
CA ILE A 115 -12.65 2.75 -3.97
C ILE A 115 -11.15 3.03 -3.93
N MET A 116 -10.47 2.75 -5.04
CA MET A 116 -9.06 3.12 -5.25
C MET A 116 -8.94 4.65 -5.48
N CYS A 117 -9.70 5.44 -4.71
CA CYS A 117 -10.11 6.80 -5.01
C CYS A 117 -8.97 7.57 -5.66
N SER A 118 -9.09 7.79 -6.96
CA SER A 118 -8.61 9.06 -7.46
C SER A 118 -9.41 10.13 -6.73
N ASP A 119 -8.72 11.18 -6.31
CA ASP A 119 -9.28 12.39 -5.72
C ASP A 119 -10.52 12.95 -6.48
N SER A 120 -10.73 12.54 -7.73
CA SER A 120 -11.90 12.89 -8.56
C SER A 120 -13.22 12.26 -8.09
N GLN A 121 -13.28 10.95 -7.82
CA GLN A 121 -14.56 10.30 -7.48
C GLN A 121 -15.13 10.80 -6.15
N LEU A 122 -14.26 11.02 -5.15
CA LEU A 122 -14.71 11.61 -3.87
C LEU A 122 -15.18 13.05 -4.03
N ARG A 123 -14.50 13.84 -4.89
CA ARG A 123 -14.91 15.21 -5.22
C ARG A 123 -16.27 15.25 -5.90
N GLU A 124 -16.61 14.21 -6.65
CA GLU A 124 -17.87 14.12 -7.38
C GLU A 124 -19.04 13.63 -6.49
N VAL A 125 -18.78 12.67 -5.60
CA VAL A 125 -19.81 12.12 -4.71
C VAL A 125 -20.08 12.99 -3.49
N ALA A 126 -19.07 13.73 -3.00
CA ALA A 126 -19.21 14.57 -1.82
C ALA A 126 -20.34 15.63 -1.94
N PRO A 127 -20.53 16.37 -3.05
CA PRO A 127 -21.67 17.26 -3.24
C PRO A 127 -23.03 16.61 -2.98
N PHE A 128 -23.24 15.39 -3.50
CA PHE A 128 -24.48 14.65 -3.27
C PHE A 128 -24.66 14.28 -1.80
N LEU A 129 -23.63 13.75 -1.15
CA LEU A 129 -23.69 13.39 0.28
C LEU A 129 -23.89 14.62 1.18
N VAL A 130 -23.29 15.76 0.83
CA VAL A 130 -23.51 17.04 1.50
C VAL A 130 -24.94 17.54 1.24
N GLY A 131 -25.45 17.45 0.02
CA GLY A 131 -26.83 17.84 -0.30
C GLY A 131 -27.86 16.97 0.39
N LEU A 132 -27.59 15.67 0.53
CA LEU A 132 -28.52 14.72 1.15
C LEU A 132 -28.74 14.97 2.64
N PHE A 133 -27.69 15.38 3.35
CA PHE A 133 -27.69 15.32 4.82
C PHE A 133 -27.10 16.57 5.47
N GLY A 134 -26.42 17.43 4.71
CA GLY A 134 -26.05 18.76 5.15
C GLY A 134 -27.25 19.69 5.02
N ALA A 135 -27.40 20.62 5.96
CA ALA A 135 -28.44 21.66 5.96
C ALA A 135 -28.24 22.67 4.82
N CYS A 136 -28.31 22.19 3.57
CA CYS A 136 -28.13 22.97 2.36
C CYS A 136 -29.47 23.62 1.99
N THR A 137 -29.53 24.95 2.08
CA THR A 137 -30.75 25.74 1.85
C THR A 137 -31.12 25.86 0.36
N SER A 138 -30.16 25.63 -0.54
CA SER A 138 -30.33 25.79 -1.99
C SER A 138 -31.03 24.61 -2.69
N GLY A 139 -31.28 23.49 -2.00
CA GLY A 139 -31.89 22.30 -2.58
C GLY A 139 -32.64 21.47 -1.54
N PRO A 140 -33.77 21.96 -0.99
CA PRO A 140 -34.52 21.27 0.06
C PRO A 140 -35.07 19.91 -0.37
N SER A 141 -35.16 19.64 -1.68
CA SER A 141 -35.63 18.35 -2.22
C SER A 141 -34.68 17.18 -1.91
N LEU A 142 -33.39 17.45 -1.71
CA LEU A 142 -32.40 16.41 -1.40
C LEU A 142 -32.18 16.20 0.10
N HIS A 143 -32.48 17.21 0.92
CA HIS A 143 -32.18 17.17 2.35
C HIS A 143 -33.11 16.20 3.10
N ILE A 144 -32.50 15.23 3.76
CA ILE A 144 -33.17 14.16 4.50
C ILE A 144 -33.07 14.43 6.00
N THR A 145 -34.21 14.54 6.67
CA THR A 145 -34.31 14.59 8.14
C THR A 145 -35.34 13.59 8.66
N ARG A 146 -35.15 13.17 9.92
CA ARG A 146 -36.15 12.42 10.68
C ARG A 146 -36.66 13.30 11.82
N GLY A 147 -37.74 14.04 11.58
CA GLY A 147 -38.18 15.09 12.49
C GLY A 147 -37.14 16.21 12.57
N SER A 148 -36.56 16.45 13.75
CA SER A 148 -35.49 17.42 13.95
C SER A 148 -34.08 16.82 13.90
N GLN A 149 -33.95 15.52 13.58
CA GLN A 149 -32.68 14.81 13.59
C GLN A 149 -32.04 14.79 12.19
N GLU A 150 -30.75 15.11 12.14
CA GLU A 150 -29.89 14.95 10.96
C GLU A 150 -29.15 13.61 11.01
N LEU A 151 -28.81 13.04 9.85
CA LEU A 151 -28.16 11.73 9.78
C LEU A 151 -26.67 11.80 10.13
N TRP A 152 -25.97 12.86 9.71
CA TRP A 152 -24.51 12.96 9.84
C TRP A 152 -23.97 12.77 11.26
N PRO A 153 -24.58 13.32 12.32
CA PRO A 153 -24.13 13.06 13.68
C PRO A 153 -24.03 11.56 14.01
N PHE A 154 -24.99 10.75 13.57
CA PHE A 154 -24.97 9.30 13.79
C PHE A 154 -23.90 8.60 12.94
N VAL A 155 -23.74 9.02 11.68
CA VAL A 155 -22.73 8.44 10.78
C VAL A 155 -21.31 8.74 11.26
N LEU A 156 -21.04 9.98 11.69
CA LEU A 156 -19.75 10.38 12.25
C LEU A 156 -19.44 9.65 13.56
N GLU A 157 -20.45 9.41 14.39
CA GLU A 157 -20.32 8.62 15.60
C GLU A 157 -19.97 7.16 15.30
N GLU A 158 -20.55 6.55 14.26
CA GLU A 158 -20.18 5.20 13.83
C GLU A 158 -18.77 5.11 13.26
N ILE A 159 -18.33 6.12 12.49
CA ILE A 159 -16.93 6.22 12.05
C ILE A 159 -16.00 6.27 13.26
N ARG A 160 -16.34 7.06 14.28
CA ARG A 160 -15.58 7.14 15.54
C ARG A 160 -15.53 5.80 16.25
N ARG A 161 -16.67 5.12 16.42
CA ARG A 161 -16.75 3.78 17.03
C ARG A 161 -15.93 2.74 16.26
N LYS A 162 -15.94 2.76 14.93
CA LYS A 162 -15.08 1.87 14.12
C LYS A 162 -13.60 2.19 14.36
N ASN A 163 -13.21 3.47 14.37
CA ASN A 163 -11.83 3.87 14.69
C ASN A 163 -11.41 3.43 16.10
N GLU A 164 -12.26 3.61 17.11
CA GLU A 164 -12.00 3.18 18.48
C GLU A 164 -11.80 1.66 18.56
N ARG A 165 -12.66 0.87 17.92
CA ARG A 165 -12.50 -0.60 17.82
C ARG A 165 -11.16 -0.98 17.19
N LEU A 166 -10.79 -0.32 16.09
CA LEU A 166 -9.52 -0.54 15.41
C LEU A 166 -8.31 -0.09 16.25
N ALA A 167 -8.45 0.98 17.03
CA ALA A 167 -7.38 1.51 17.89
C ALA A 167 -7.05 0.60 19.08
N HIS A 168 -8.01 -0.19 19.56
CA HIS A 168 -7.82 -1.12 20.70
C HIS A 168 -7.43 -2.54 20.26
N GLY A 169 -7.50 -2.87 18.96
CA GLY A 169 -7.16 -4.19 18.43
C GLY A 169 -5.64 -4.41 18.29
N ALA A 170 -5.22 -5.68 18.17
CA ALA A 170 -3.82 -6.03 17.88
C ALA A 170 -3.32 -5.45 16.54
N GLU A 171 -4.25 -5.16 15.64
CA GLU A 171 -4.04 -4.66 14.27
C GLU A 171 -4.08 -3.13 14.19
N TRP A 172 -4.07 -2.41 15.32
CA TRP A 172 -4.25 -0.96 15.30
C TRP A 172 -3.17 -0.19 14.52
N ALA A 173 -1.96 -0.76 14.44
CA ALA A 173 -0.83 -0.28 13.64
C ALA A 173 -0.57 -1.14 12.38
N ALA A 174 -1.52 -2.00 12.00
CA ALA A 174 -1.45 -2.75 10.75
C ALA A 174 -1.59 -1.80 9.54
N PRO A 175 -0.91 -2.09 8.41
CA PRO A 175 -1.01 -1.29 7.20
C PRO A 175 -2.45 -1.04 6.75
N GLU A 176 -3.32 -2.05 6.83
CA GLU A 176 -4.73 -2.01 6.45
C GLU A 176 -5.50 -1.00 7.31
N THR A 177 -5.31 -1.04 8.62
CA THR A 177 -5.91 -0.08 9.55
C THR A 177 -5.43 1.34 9.29
N THR A 178 -4.14 1.52 8.97
CA THR A 178 -3.60 2.85 8.65
C THR A 178 -4.10 3.39 7.32
N ASP A 179 -4.29 2.52 6.31
CA ASP A 179 -4.88 2.86 5.02
C ASP A 179 -6.35 3.26 5.18
N TRP A 180 -7.12 2.51 5.98
CA TRP A 180 -8.50 2.86 6.31
C TRP A 180 -8.60 4.25 6.94
N ARG A 181 -7.80 4.57 7.97
CA ARG A 181 -7.80 5.91 8.61
C ARG A 181 -7.49 7.02 7.62
N TYR A 182 -6.54 6.76 6.70
CA TYR A 182 -6.17 7.71 5.66
C TYR A 182 -7.32 7.96 4.68
N LYS A 183 -7.93 6.90 4.15
CA LYS A 183 -9.06 6.99 3.20
C LYS A 183 -10.26 7.70 3.80
N ILE A 184 -10.66 7.36 5.04
CA ILE A 184 -11.74 8.05 5.74
C ILE A 184 -11.38 9.52 6.01
N SER A 185 -10.14 9.81 6.41
CA SER A 185 -9.72 11.21 6.61
C SER A 185 -9.79 12.03 5.33
N ASN A 186 -9.41 11.46 4.18
CA ASN A 186 -9.54 12.11 2.88
C ASN A 186 -11.00 12.33 2.50
N PHE A 187 -11.85 11.31 2.68
CA PHE A 187 -13.29 11.43 2.47
C PHE A 187 -13.90 12.57 3.29
N LEU A 188 -13.60 12.63 4.60
CA LEU A 188 -14.06 13.70 5.49
C LEU A 188 -13.52 15.08 5.07
N PHE A 189 -12.32 15.14 4.53
CA PHE A 189 -11.77 16.37 3.97
C PHE A 189 -12.57 16.87 2.75
N TYR A 190 -12.95 15.99 1.82
CA TYR A 190 -13.80 16.37 0.68
C TYR A 190 -15.19 16.79 1.13
N LEU A 191 -15.78 16.05 2.06
CA LEU A 191 -17.08 16.39 2.64
C LEU A 191 -17.05 17.80 3.25
N LYS A 192 -16.01 18.11 4.04
CA LYS A 192 -15.79 19.44 4.60
C LYS A 192 -15.60 20.50 3.51
N TYR A 193 -14.80 20.20 2.50
CA TYR A 193 -14.51 21.13 1.41
C TYR A 193 -15.80 21.56 0.69
N HIS A 194 -16.67 20.62 0.35
CA HIS A 194 -17.94 20.94 -0.28
C HIS A 194 -18.91 21.63 0.68
N LEU A 195 -18.95 21.26 1.96
CA LEU A 195 -19.71 22.01 2.98
C LEU A 195 -19.30 23.49 3.06
N MET A 196 -18.02 23.82 2.80
CA MET A 196 -17.58 25.21 2.74
C MET A 196 -18.11 25.93 1.49
N GLN A 197 -18.07 25.28 0.33
CA GLN A 197 -18.58 25.84 -0.92
C GLN A 197 -20.08 26.18 -0.84
N PHE A 198 -20.88 25.29 -0.24
CA PHE A 198 -22.31 25.55 -0.05
C PHE A 198 -22.59 26.70 0.94
N SER A 199 -21.66 26.98 1.87
CA SER A 199 -21.85 28.06 2.86
C SER A 199 -21.54 29.47 2.36
N GLU A 200 -20.87 29.60 1.21
CA GLU A 200 -20.51 30.91 0.63
C GLU A 200 -21.70 31.63 -0.03
N GLY A 201 -22.79 30.90 -0.34
CA GLY A 201 -23.95 31.38 -1.11
C GLY A 201 -25.08 32.09 -0.34
N GLU A 202 -24.78 32.70 0.82
CA GLU A 202 -25.73 33.38 1.73
C GLU A 202 -26.52 32.43 2.67
N GLN A 203 -26.29 32.63 3.97
CA GLN A 203 -26.92 31.95 5.13
C GLN A 203 -26.35 30.56 5.48
N SER A 204 -25.10 30.54 5.96
CA SER A 204 -24.59 29.43 6.78
C SER A 204 -25.55 29.18 7.95
N THR A 205 -26.19 28.01 7.98
CA THR A 205 -27.04 27.59 9.09
C THR A 205 -26.19 27.12 10.28
N GLU A 206 -26.75 27.18 11.49
CA GLU A 206 -26.10 26.63 12.70
C GLU A 206 -25.74 25.15 12.53
N ALA A 207 -26.65 24.38 11.92
CA ALA A 207 -26.44 22.97 11.58
C ALA A 207 -25.22 22.73 10.69
N SER A 208 -24.99 23.55 9.65
CA SER A 208 -23.82 23.43 8.78
C SER A 208 -22.50 23.69 9.52
N SER A 209 -22.51 24.59 10.50
CA SER A 209 -21.36 24.91 11.36
C SER A 209 -21.06 23.76 12.33
N ASP A 210 -22.10 23.17 12.92
CA ASP A 210 -21.94 22.06 13.85
C ASP A 210 -21.49 20.78 13.16
N LEU A 211 -22.00 20.49 11.95
CA LEU A 211 -21.49 19.41 11.12
C LEU A 211 -20.00 19.61 10.79
N ARG A 212 -19.59 20.84 10.45
CA ARG A 212 -18.18 21.15 10.17
C ARG A 212 -17.29 20.89 11.39
N LYS A 213 -17.71 21.32 12.58
CA LYS A 213 -16.99 21.05 13.84
C LYS A 213 -16.93 19.56 14.14
N ALA A 214 -18.01 18.82 13.89
CA ALA A 214 -18.05 17.37 14.09
C ALA A 214 -17.07 16.64 13.14
N ILE A 215 -17.05 17.02 11.86
CA ILE A 215 -16.08 16.51 10.88
C ILE A 215 -14.65 16.83 11.30
N ASP A 216 -14.37 18.06 11.74
CA ASP A 216 -13.04 18.47 12.20
C ASP A 216 -12.59 17.67 13.42
N LYS A 217 -13.50 17.42 14.36
CA LYS A 217 -13.24 16.59 15.53
C LYS A 217 -12.84 15.17 15.12
N VAL A 218 -13.68 14.47 14.34
CA VAL A 218 -13.40 13.09 13.89
C VAL A 218 -12.10 13.03 13.06
N THR A 219 -11.89 14.00 12.17
CA THR A 219 -10.65 14.08 11.36
C THR A 219 -9.41 14.26 12.25
N SER A 220 -9.49 15.07 13.30
CA SER A 220 -8.39 15.27 14.24
C SER A 220 -8.06 14.00 15.03
N GLU A 221 -9.08 13.27 15.49
CA GLU A 221 -8.95 11.99 16.20
C GLU A 221 -8.28 10.93 15.30
N LEU A 222 -8.75 10.78 14.06
CA LEU A 222 -8.17 9.86 13.08
C LEU A 222 -6.70 10.17 12.80
N ARG A 223 -6.34 11.45 12.63
CA ARG A 223 -4.95 11.88 12.39
C ARG A 223 -4.04 11.62 13.58
N MET A 224 -4.53 11.83 14.80
CA MET A 224 -3.75 11.57 16.01
C MET A 224 -3.43 10.08 16.16
N GLU A 225 -4.42 9.20 15.98
CA GLU A 225 -4.23 7.75 16.00
C GLU A 225 -3.35 7.26 14.84
N GLN A 226 -3.48 7.85 13.66
CA GLN A 226 -2.60 7.53 12.52
C GLN A 226 -1.13 7.88 12.81
N LYS A 227 -0.85 9.08 13.36
CA LYS A 227 0.51 9.48 13.74
C LYS A 227 1.09 8.56 14.80
N LYS A 228 0.29 8.18 15.80
CA LYS A 228 0.67 7.24 16.85
C LYS A 228 1.02 5.85 16.26
N ALA A 229 0.22 5.35 15.33
CA ALA A 229 0.46 4.09 14.64
C ALA A 229 1.75 4.11 13.80
N GLN A 230 1.99 5.21 13.07
CA GLN A 230 3.21 5.40 12.29
C GLN A 230 4.46 5.45 13.18
N GLN A 231 4.38 6.13 14.33
CA GLN A 231 5.47 6.20 15.29
C GLN A 231 5.80 4.82 15.86
N GLU A 232 4.79 4.06 16.29
CA GLU A 232 5.01 2.70 16.80
C GLU A 232 5.60 1.76 15.74
N GLN A 233 5.15 1.86 14.49
CA GLN A 233 5.72 1.08 13.40
C GLN A 233 7.19 1.44 13.15
N ALA A 234 7.54 2.74 13.24
CA ALA A 234 8.91 3.21 13.13
C ALA A 234 9.78 2.66 14.28
N ASP A 235 9.26 2.67 15.51
CA ASP A 235 9.96 2.17 16.70
C ASP A 235 10.19 0.66 16.63
N ARG A 236 9.16 -0.12 16.26
CA ARG A 236 9.29 -1.57 16.03
C ARG A 236 10.33 -1.89 14.96
N LYS A 237 10.36 -1.12 13.87
CA LYS A 237 11.36 -1.28 12.78
C LYS A 237 12.77 -0.91 13.25
N ALA A 238 12.91 0.12 14.08
CA ALA A 238 14.19 0.53 14.66
C ALA A 238 14.72 -0.55 15.63
N GLU A 239 13.85 -1.11 16.47
CA GLU A 239 14.20 -2.19 17.39
C GLU A 239 14.58 -3.46 16.64
N ALA A 240 13.79 -3.89 15.65
CA ALA A 240 14.12 -5.05 14.83
C ALA A 240 15.48 -4.89 14.13
N LYS A 241 15.80 -3.70 13.62
CA LYS A 241 17.13 -3.39 13.05
C LYS A 241 18.24 -3.47 14.10
N ARG A 242 18.00 -2.98 15.32
CA ARG A 242 18.97 -3.05 16.42
C ARG A 242 19.27 -4.51 16.79
N LEU A 243 18.23 -5.33 16.97
CA LEU A 243 18.36 -6.75 17.29
C LEU A 243 19.05 -7.53 16.16
N ALA A 244 18.73 -7.23 14.90
CA ALA A 244 19.39 -7.84 13.74
C ALA A 244 20.91 -7.53 13.72
N LYS A 245 21.29 -6.27 13.97
CA LYS A 245 22.70 -5.87 14.07
C LYS A 245 23.42 -6.55 15.23
N GLU A 246 22.77 -6.67 16.39
CA GLU A 246 23.33 -7.36 17.54
C GLU A 246 23.55 -8.85 17.26
N ALA A 247 22.57 -9.52 16.63
CA ALA A 247 22.68 -10.90 16.20
C ALA A 247 23.83 -11.10 15.17
N GLU A 248 23.97 -10.17 14.22
CA GLU A 248 25.07 -10.19 13.24
C GLU A 248 26.44 -10.04 13.92
N LEU A 249 26.58 -9.09 14.85
CA LEU A 249 27.81 -8.90 15.61
C LEU A 249 28.15 -10.13 16.47
N LYS A 250 27.15 -10.76 17.08
CA LYS A 250 27.32 -12.01 17.83
C LYS A 250 27.79 -13.14 16.93
N ALA A 251 27.17 -13.31 15.76
CA ALA A 251 27.57 -14.31 14.77
C ALA A 251 29.02 -14.08 14.29
N LYS A 252 29.40 -12.83 14.00
CA LYS A 252 30.78 -12.46 13.65
C LYS A 252 31.76 -12.81 14.76
N ARG A 253 31.44 -12.50 16.03
CA ARG A 253 32.27 -12.85 17.20
C ARG A 253 32.50 -14.35 17.31
N GLU A 254 31.46 -15.17 17.14
CA GLU A 254 31.59 -16.63 17.16
C GLU A 254 32.41 -17.15 15.98
N GLN A 255 32.24 -16.58 14.78
CA GLN A 255 33.06 -16.90 13.63
C GLN A 255 34.55 -16.60 13.87
N PHE A 256 34.87 -15.45 14.49
CA PHE A 256 36.25 -15.10 14.85
C PHE A 256 36.83 -16.05 15.90
N LYS A 257 36.05 -16.42 16.93
CA LYS A 257 36.47 -17.43 17.92
C LYS A 257 36.79 -18.77 17.25
N ALA A 258 35.92 -19.24 16.36
CA ALA A 258 36.13 -20.47 15.61
C ALA A 258 37.38 -20.41 14.71
N LYS A 259 37.58 -19.30 13.99
CA LYS A 259 38.80 -19.08 13.18
C LYS A 259 40.07 -19.07 14.04
N ARG A 260 40.04 -18.38 15.18
CA ARG A 260 41.16 -18.35 16.14
C ARG A 260 41.46 -19.74 16.69
N GLN A 261 40.44 -20.53 17.00
CA GLN A 261 40.63 -21.90 17.48
C GLN A 261 41.24 -22.79 16.40
N ARG A 262 40.73 -22.76 15.17
CA ARG A 262 41.32 -23.47 14.03
C ARG A 262 42.78 -23.09 13.83
N PHE A 263 43.11 -21.81 13.92
CA PHE A 263 44.49 -21.34 13.81
C PHE A 263 45.39 -21.91 14.92
N LYS A 264 44.92 -21.91 16.18
CA LYS A 264 45.64 -22.56 17.29
C LYS A 264 45.85 -24.06 17.06
N ASP A 265 44.83 -24.75 16.54
CA ASP A 265 44.91 -26.19 16.26
C ASP A 265 45.89 -26.48 15.12
N CYS A 266 45.97 -25.62 14.09
CA CYS A 266 46.98 -25.70 13.04
C CYS A 266 48.40 -25.51 13.59
N LEU A 267 48.60 -24.50 14.45
CA LEU A 267 49.92 -24.26 15.08
C LEU A 267 50.40 -25.46 15.89
N LYS A 268 49.50 -26.11 16.65
CA LYS A 268 49.82 -27.31 17.44
C LYS A 268 50.17 -28.54 16.60
N ARG A 269 49.67 -28.62 15.36
CA ARG A 269 49.91 -29.76 14.46
C ARG A 269 51.15 -29.62 13.60
N ALA A 270 51.71 -28.42 13.53
CA ALA A 270 52.77 -28.17 12.59
C ALA A 270 54.11 -28.76 13.11
N PRO A 271 54.95 -29.31 12.21
CA PRO A 271 55.95 -30.32 12.56
C PRO A 271 57.25 -29.77 13.15
N TRP A 272 57.31 -28.49 13.52
CA TRP A 272 58.53 -27.83 13.99
C TRP A 272 59.07 -28.38 15.33
N ASP A 273 58.26 -29.12 16.10
CA ASP A 273 58.65 -29.67 17.40
C ASP A 273 59.00 -31.17 17.37
N LYS A 274 59.10 -31.81 16.19
CA LYS A 274 59.33 -33.27 16.08
C LYS A 274 60.54 -33.70 15.25
N GLU A 275 61.42 -32.78 14.89
CA GLU A 275 62.79 -33.19 14.56
C GLU A 275 63.57 -33.29 15.87
N GLU A 276 63.44 -34.44 16.54
CA GLU A 276 64.59 -34.98 17.27
C GLU A 276 65.67 -35.22 16.21
N VAL A 277 66.46 -34.18 15.94
CA VAL A 277 67.67 -34.28 15.13
C VAL A 277 68.68 -35.08 15.95
N ALA A 278 68.50 -36.41 15.95
CA ALA A 278 69.55 -37.36 16.24
C ALA A 278 70.44 -37.45 14.98
N GLY A 279 71.16 -36.37 14.72
CA GLY A 279 72.10 -36.25 13.62
C GLY A 279 73.11 -35.19 13.97
N GLU A 280 74.34 -35.60 14.27
CA GLU A 280 75.51 -34.73 14.39
C GLU A 280 75.74 -34.03 13.03
N GLU A 281 75.06 -32.92 12.81
CA GLU A 281 75.33 -32.05 11.68
C GLU A 281 76.13 -30.85 12.21
N LYS A 282 77.35 -30.71 11.67
CA LYS A 282 78.28 -29.62 11.99
C LYS A 282 77.57 -28.29 11.73
N ALA A 283 77.30 -27.56 12.81
CA ALA A 283 76.80 -26.20 12.75
C ALA A 283 77.79 -25.34 11.94
N ASP A 284 77.33 -24.82 10.81
CA ASP A 284 77.95 -23.71 10.10
C ASP A 284 77.64 -22.43 10.89
N PRO A 285 78.63 -21.78 11.54
CA PRO A 285 78.38 -20.70 12.50
C PRO A 285 77.92 -19.38 11.86
N ASP A 286 77.81 -19.27 10.53
CA ASP A 286 77.56 -18.00 9.85
C ASP A 286 76.08 -17.70 9.51
N LEU A 287 75.13 -18.59 9.81
CA LEU A 287 73.69 -18.30 9.64
C LEU A 287 73.01 -17.85 10.94
N HIS A 288 73.38 -16.66 11.41
CA HIS A 288 72.64 -15.94 12.44
C HIS A 288 71.36 -15.30 11.86
N ILE A 289 70.27 -16.06 11.70
CA ILE A 289 68.93 -15.47 11.54
C ILE A 289 68.51 -14.91 12.90
N THR A 290 68.90 -13.67 13.16
CA THR A 290 68.46 -12.93 14.34
C THR A 290 66.98 -12.55 14.20
N ARG A 291 66.24 -12.73 15.28
CA ARG A 291 64.81 -12.36 15.42
C ARG A 291 64.67 -10.85 15.21
N GLY A 292 64.44 -10.43 13.97
CA GLY A 292 64.48 -9.03 13.54
C GLY A 292 65.15 -8.77 12.18
N SER A 293 65.70 -9.80 11.51
CA SER A 293 66.37 -9.60 10.22
C SER A 293 65.40 -9.04 9.17
N HIS A 294 65.69 -7.84 8.69
CA HIS A 294 64.96 -7.14 7.61
C HIS A 294 64.94 -7.92 6.28
N GLU A 295 65.69 -9.02 6.18
CA GLU A 295 65.92 -9.83 4.99
C GLU A 295 64.73 -10.71 4.57
N LEU A 296 63.79 -11.01 5.47
CA LEU A 296 62.59 -11.78 5.12
C LEU A 296 61.51 -10.93 4.46
N TRP A 297 61.50 -9.62 4.69
CA TRP A 297 60.50 -8.71 4.14
C TRP A 297 60.52 -8.67 2.61
N PRO A 298 61.69 -8.55 1.93
CA PRO A 298 61.76 -8.64 0.46
C PRO A 298 61.11 -9.91 -0.11
N ILE A 299 61.29 -11.05 0.54
CA ILE A 299 60.71 -12.35 0.11
C ILE A 299 59.19 -12.33 0.27
N VAL A 300 58.69 -11.86 1.43
CA VAL A 300 57.26 -11.72 1.69
C VAL A 300 56.61 -10.72 0.71
N PHE A 301 57.29 -9.62 0.40
CA PHE A 301 56.82 -8.62 -0.58
C PHE A 301 56.78 -9.16 -2.00
N GLU A 302 57.80 -9.90 -2.41
CA GLU A 302 57.82 -10.46 -3.76
C GLU A 302 56.75 -11.54 -3.93
N GLU A 303 56.46 -12.31 -2.87
CA GLU A 303 55.40 -13.32 -2.92
C GLU A 303 53.99 -12.70 -2.87
N LEU A 304 53.80 -11.62 -2.10
CA LEU A 304 52.58 -10.80 -2.17
C LEU A 304 52.39 -10.19 -3.56
N ARG A 305 53.45 -9.66 -4.17
CA ARG A 305 53.43 -9.11 -5.53
C ARG A 305 53.14 -10.18 -6.57
N ARG A 306 53.74 -11.37 -6.44
CA ARG A 306 53.49 -12.52 -7.32
C ARG A 306 52.03 -12.96 -7.22
N LYS A 307 51.50 -13.11 -6.01
CA LYS A 307 50.07 -13.43 -5.79
C LYS A 307 49.16 -12.35 -6.37
N HIS A 308 49.48 -11.08 -6.19
CA HIS A 308 48.73 -9.97 -6.79
C HIS A 308 48.71 -10.06 -8.33
N LYS A 309 49.86 -10.27 -8.97
CA LYS A 309 49.96 -10.40 -10.44
C LYS A 309 49.26 -11.64 -10.98
N GLN A 310 49.30 -12.76 -10.26
CA GLN A 310 48.60 -13.98 -10.64
C GLN A 310 47.08 -13.78 -10.60
N LEU A 311 46.58 -13.16 -9.53
CA LEU A 311 45.17 -12.88 -9.38
C LEU A 311 44.68 -11.83 -10.40
N ALA A 312 45.48 -10.82 -10.76
CA ALA A 312 45.12 -9.79 -11.75
C ALA A 312 44.94 -10.30 -13.19
N ARG A 313 45.40 -11.53 -13.51
CA ARG A 313 45.34 -12.10 -14.87
C ARG A 313 44.19 -13.09 -15.07
N GLY A 314 43.42 -13.43 -14.05
CA GLY A 314 42.31 -14.40 -14.13
C GLY A 314 40.93 -13.75 -14.11
N ALA A 315 39.94 -14.36 -14.77
CA ALA A 315 38.53 -13.97 -14.68
C ALA A 315 37.98 -14.02 -13.23
N GLU A 316 38.66 -14.76 -12.34
CA GLU A 316 38.41 -14.81 -10.89
C GLU A 316 38.74 -13.49 -10.16
N TRP A 317 39.38 -12.52 -10.83
CA TRP A 317 39.69 -11.20 -10.29
C TRP A 317 38.46 -10.33 -10.02
N MET A 318 37.28 -10.68 -10.54
CA MET A 318 36.03 -9.98 -10.23
C MET A 318 35.13 -10.77 -9.28
N ALA A 319 35.59 -11.94 -8.81
CA ALA A 319 34.82 -12.76 -7.88
C ALA A 319 34.68 -12.05 -6.51
N PRO A 320 33.51 -12.08 -5.87
CA PRO A 320 33.27 -11.41 -4.58
C PRO A 320 34.28 -11.78 -3.48
N GLU A 321 34.75 -13.03 -3.49
CA GLU A 321 35.70 -13.57 -2.50
C GLU A 321 37.10 -12.95 -2.63
N THR A 322 37.56 -12.70 -3.85
CA THR A 322 38.86 -12.05 -4.12
C THR A 322 38.79 -10.54 -3.88
N THR A 323 37.63 -9.91 -4.08
CA THR A 323 37.36 -8.51 -3.70
C THR A 323 37.39 -8.33 -2.19
N SER A 324 36.75 -9.23 -1.44
CA SER A 324 36.78 -9.23 0.03
C SER A 324 38.20 -9.40 0.59
N TRP A 325 39.04 -10.26 0.00
CA TRP A 325 40.45 -10.38 0.43
C TRP A 325 41.25 -9.09 0.18
N ARG A 326 41.04 -8.41 -0.95
CA ARG A 326 41.70 -7.13 -1.27
C ARG A 326 41.36 -6.03 -0.27
N GLU A 327 40.07 -5.83 -0.02
CA GLU A 327 39.58 -4.77 0.88
C GLU A 327 39.93 -5.05 2.35
N ASN A 328 39.91 -6.34 2.78
CA ASN A 328 40.06 -6.68 4.20
C ASN A 328 41.47 -7.13 4.61
N ALA A 329 42.34 -7.54 3.69
CA ALA A 329 43.68 -8.02 4.01
C ALA A 329 44.78 -7.16 3.38
N LEU A 330 44.68 -6.86 2.09
CA LEU A 330 45.74 -6.13 1.37
C LEU A 330 45.75 -4.64 1.73
N GLU A 331 44.58 -4.00 1.77
CA GLU A 331 44.48 -2.57 2.08
C GLU A 331 44.90 -2.22 3.53
N PRO A 332 44.45 -2.97 4.58
CA PRO A 332 44.95 -2.74 5.93
C PRO A 332 46.44 -3.03 6.08
N PHE A 333 46.98 -4.01 5.35
CA PHE A 333 48.41 -4.31 5.35
C PHE A 333 49.22 -3.17 4.71
N LEU A 334 48.77 -2.62 3.58
CA LEU A 334 49.44 -1.48 2.93
C LEU A 334 49.35 -0.21 3.79
N ARG A 335 48.19 0.09 4.40
CA ARG A 335 48.07 1.21 5.36
C ARG A 335 48.93 1.01 6.61
N TYR A 336 49.03 -0.21 7.11
CA TYR A 336 49.93 -0.54 8.22
C TYR A 336 51.38 -0.28 7.82
N MET A 337 51.79 -0.69 6.63
CA MET A 337 53.13 -0.39 6.10
C MET A 337 53.36 1.12 5.97
N GLU A 338 52.45 1.86 5.34
CA GLU A 338 52.55 3.33 5.17
C GLU A 338 52.62 4.06 6.52
N SER A 339 51.91 3.59 7.54
CA SER A 339 51.92 4.18 8.90
C SER A 339 53.09 3.72 9.77
N ALA A 340 53.68 2.56 9.50
CA ALA A 340 54.87 2.04 10.21
C ALA A 340 56.18 2.61 9.67
N LEU A 341 56.20 3.07 8.41
CA LEU A 341 57.37 3.61 7.71
C LEU A 341 57.88 5.01 8.18
N PRO A 342 57.11 5.95 8.78
CA PRO A 342 57.60 7.31 8.99
C PRO A 342 58.57 7.49 10.18
N ASN A 343 58.59 6.59 11.17
CA ASN A 343 59.13 6.95 12.49
C ASN A 343 60.35 6.18 13.00
N ARG A 344 60.90 5.18 12.28
CA ARG A 344 62.06 4.41 12.81
C ARG A 344 63.18 4.02 11.85
N TYR A 345 63.14 4.42 10.59
CA TYR A 345 64.22 4.08 9.65
C TYR A 345 64.50 5.24 8.70
N GLU A 346 65.55 6.02 9.00
CA GLU A 346 66.21 6.89 8.02
C GLU A 346 66.82 6.10 6.85
N GLU A 347 66.86 4.76 6.97
CA GLU A 347 67.44 3.84 5.99
C GLU A 347 66.42 2.88 5.36
N VAL A 348 65.15 3.27 5.21
CA VAL A 348 64.32 2.52 4.24
C VAL A 348 64.88 2.82 2.85
N PRO A 349 65.43 1.82 2.11
CA PRO A 349 66.03 2.08 0.82
C PRO A 349 64.98 2.77 -0.06
N SER A 350 65.33 3.88 -0.70
CA SER A 350 64.45 4.65 -1.59
C SER A 350 63.72 3.77 -2.61
N ARG A 351 64.34 2.65 -3.01
CA ARG A 351 63.74 1.59 -3.83
C ARG A 351 62.47 0.96 -3.25
N LEU A 352 62.42 0.71 -1.94
CA LEU A 352 61.26 0.12 -1.27
C LEU A 352 60.11 1.13 -1.16
N ARG A 353 60.43 2.38 -0.81
CA ARG A 353 59.44 3.47 -0.77
C ARG A 353 58.77 3.69 -2.13
N ASN A 354 59.58 3.83 -3.18
CA ASN A 354 59.07 3.97 -4.55
C ASN A 354 58.24 2.76 -5.00
N THR A 355 58.58 1.56 -4.50
CA THR A 355 57.83 0.35 -4.77
C THR A 355 56.45 0.38 -4.10
N VAL A 356 56.39 0.78 -2.83
CA VAL A 356 55.13 0.88 -2.07
C VAL A 356 54.24 1.95 -2.69
N GLU A 357 54.78 3.14 -2.95
CA GLU A 357 54.03 4.23 -3.60
C GLU A 357 53.46 3.81 -4.96
N LYS A 358 54.26 3.11 -5.79
CA LYS A 358 53.80 2.57 -7.07
C LYS A 358 52.67 1.55 -6.89
N LEU A 359 52.81 0.62 -5.94
CA LEU A 359 51.77 -0.38 -5.67
C LEU A 359 50.49 0.25 -5.11
N THR A 360 50.61 1.28 -4.25
CA THR A 360 49.47 2.04 -3.74
C THR A 360 48.74 2.77 -4.87
N ALA A 361 49.47 3.40 -5.80
CA ALA A 361 48.89 4.07 -6.95
C ALA A 361 48.20 3.10 -7.93
N GLU A 362 48.82 1.95 -8.21
CA GLU A 362 48.23 0.88 -9.02
C GLU A 362 46.96 0.33 -8.36
N LEU A 363 46.99 0.08 -7.06
CA LEU A 363 45.83 -0.40 -6.30
C LEU A 363 44.68 0.60 -6.29
N SER A 364 44.96 1.89 -6.10
CA SER A 364 43.96 2.96 -6.14
C SER A 364 43.27 3.07 -7.50
N THR A 365 44.06 2.97 -8.58
CA THR A 365 43.54 2.97 -9.96
C THR A 365 42.63 1.76 -10.20
N GLU A 366 43.04 0.58 -9.76
CA GLU A 366 42.22 -0.64 -9.87
C GLU A 366 40.97 -0.59 -9.00
N GLN A 367 41.03 -0.06 -7.78
CA GLN A 367 39.85 0.14 -6.93
C GLN A 367 38.82 1.04 -7.62
N THR A 368 39.28 2.09 -8.31
CA THR A 368 38.41 2.99 -9.07
C THR A 368 37.72 2.24 -10.21
N ARG A 369 38.50 1.46 -10.99
CA ARG A 369 37.94 0.63 -12.08
C ARG A 369 36.91 -0.40 -11.58
N VAL A 370 37.17 -1.05 -10.44
CA VAL A 370 36.24 -2.02 -9.84
C VAL A 370 34.95 -1.33 -9.39
N ARG A 371 35.04 -0.14 -8.78
CA ARG A 371 33.85 0.66 -8.40
C ARG A 371 33.04 1.04 -9.62
N GLU A 372 33.67 1.55 -10.68
CA GLU A 372 32.99 1.91 -11.93
C GLU A 372 32.31 0.71 -12.59
N ALA A 373 33.01 -0.43 -12.67
CA ALA A 373 32.44 -1.67 -13.20
C ALA A 373 31.22 -2.15 -12.38
N ARG A 374 31.29 -2.03 -11.05
CA ARG A 374 30.17 -2.37 -10.17
C ARG A 374 28.98 -1.43 -10.35
N TYR A 375 29.20 -0.12 -10.39
CA TYR A 375 28.13 0.85 -10.65
C TYR A 375 27.46 0.61 -12.01
N LYS A 376 28.26 0.26 -13.04
CA LYS A 376 27.73 -0.10 -14.36
C LYS A 376 26.87 -1.36 -14.29
N ALA A 377 27.35 -2.43 -13.65
CA ALA A 377 26.61 -3.67 -13.50
C ALA A 377 25.31 -3.50 -12.69
N GLU A 378 25.33 -2.70 -11.62
CA GLU A 378 24.14 -2.38 -10.83
C GLU A 378 23.10 -1.60 -11.65
N ARG A 379 23.53 -0.63 -12.48
CA ARG A 379 22.63 0.10 -13.39
C ARG A 379 22.02 -0.83 -14.45
N GLU A 380 22.83 -1.69 -15.07
CA GLU A 380 22.35 -2.67 -16.06
C GLU A 380 21.34 -3.65 -15.45
N ALA A 381 21.55 -4.09 -14.20
CA ALA A 381 20.62 -4.94 -13.47
C ALA A 381 19.29 -4.22 -13.15
N GLN A 382 19.34 -2.94 -12.76
CA GLN A 382 18.15 -2.12 -12.52
C GLN A 382 17.34 -1.91 -13.82
N ASP A 383 18.02 -1.61 -14.93
CA ASP A 383 17.40 -1.45 -16.25
C ASP A 383 16.75 -2.75 -16.72
N ALA A 384 17.41 -3.89 -16.50
CA ALA A 384 16.85 -5.21 -16.81
C ALA A 384 15.60 -5.50 -15.95
N GLN A 385 15.63 -5.19 -14.66
CA GLN A 385 14.49 -5.35 -13.77
C GLN A 385 13.30 -4.46 -14.16
N TYR A 386 13.56 -3.21 -14.54
CA TYR A 386 12.54 -2.28 -15.02
C TYR A 386 11.89 -2.78 -16.33
N LYS A 387 12.70 -3.20 -17.31
CA LYS A 387 12.19 -3.80 -18.55
C LYS A 387 11.34 -5.04 -18.30
N ALA A 388 11.76 -5.92 -17.39
CA ALA A 388 10.99 -7.10 -17.03
C ALA A 388 9.61 -6.74 -16.43
N LYS A 389 9.55 -5.74 -15.52
CA LYS A 389 8.29 -5.24 -14.97
C LYS A 389 7.37 -4.62 -16.03
N LEU A 390 7.95 -3.86 -16.96
CA LEU A 390 7.20 -3.24 -18.06
C LEU A 390 6.57 -4.29 -18.99
N GLU A 391 7.31 -5.34 -19.34
CA GLU A 391 6.78 -6.44 -20.15
C GLU A 391 5.71 -7.26 -19.40
N GLN A 392 5.88 -7.48 -18.09
CA GLN A 392 4.85 -8.09 -17.25
C GLN A 392 3.56 -7.25 -17.24
N PHE A 393 3.69 -5.92 -17.12
CA PHE A 393 2.55 -5.00 -17.17
C PHE A 393 1.85 -5.04 -18.54
N LYS A 394 2.59 -4.97 -19.65
CA LYS A 394 2.02 -5.10 -21.02
C LYS A 394 1.29 -6.43 -21.22
N ALA A 395 1.83 -7.53 -20.69
CA ALA A 395 1.20 -8.84 -20.77
C ALA A 395 -0.11 -8.90 -19.97
N SER A 396 -0.19 -8.25 -18.81
CA SER A 396 -1.41 -8.15 -18.02
C SER A 396 -2.47 -7.29 -18.71
N VAL A 397 -2.08 -6.17 -19.32
CA VAL A 397 -3.01 -5.30 -20.07
C VAL A 397 -3.61 -6.03 -21.27
N LYS A 398 -2.83 -6.81 -22.02
CA LYS A 398 -3.33 -7.60 -23.17
C LYS A 398 -4.28 -8.75 -22.79
N LYS A 399 -4.28 -9.19 -21.53
CA LYS A 399 -5.18 -10.24 -21.03
C LYS A 399 -6.44 -9.69 -20.40
N ALA A 400 -6.61 -8.38 -20.38
CA ALA A 400 -7.79 -7.78 -19.79
C ALA A 400 -9.05 -8.14 -20.59
N PRO A 401 -10.11 -8.64 -19.93
CA PRO A 401 -11.26 -9.28 -20.59
C PRO A 401 -12.16 -8.32 -21.39
N TRP A 402 -11.89 -7.02 -21.39
CA TRP A 402 -12.70 -6.03 -22.12
C TRP A 402 -12.37 -5.92 -23.62
N ASP A 403 -11.25 -6.46 -24.10
CA ASP A 403 -10.89 -6.45 -25.53
C ASP A 403 -11.51 -7.60 -26.34
N ASN A 404 -12.12 -8.60 -25.69
CA ASN A 404 -12.84 -9.67 -26.39
C ASN A 404 -14.32 -9.28 -26.48
N GLY A 405 -14.67 -8.63 -27.58
CA GLY A 405 -16.01 -8.12 -27.91
C GLY A 405 -17.18 -9.01 -27.49
N ALA A 406 -17.71 -8.77 -26.29
CA ALA A 406 -18.98 -9.29 -25.81
C ALA A 406 -20.17 -8.36 -26.16
N LEU A 407 -20.01 -7.48 -27.15
CA LEU A 407 -21.08 -6.64 -27.70
C LEU A 407 -21.58 -7.11 -29.07
N ALA A 408 -21.31 -8.37 -29.45
CA ALA A 408 -21.84 -8.95 -30.68
C ALA A 408 -22.71 -10.17 -30.37
N GLY A 409 -23.98 -9.93 -30.06
CA GLY A 409 -25.00 -10.97 -30.19
C GLY A 409 -26.15 -10.85 -29.22
N GLU A 410 -27.18 -10.10 -29.60
CA GLU A 410 -28.58 -10.52 -29.49
C GLU A 410 -29.46 -9.55 -30.29
N GLU A 411 -29.38 -9.67 -31.62
CA GLU A 411 -30.41 -9.21 -32.53
C GLU A 411 -30.75 -10.38 -33.45
N LYS A 412 -31.72 -11.21 -33.06
CA LYS A 412 -32.49 -12.07 -33.97
C LYS A 412 -33.71 -12.72 -33.30
N ALA A 413 -34.82 -12.51 -34.01
CA ALA A 413 -36.13 -13.17 -33.98
C ALA A 413 -37.12 -12.71 -32.90
#